data_AF-A0A930EYC2-F1
#
_entry.id   AF-A0A930EYC2-F1
#
_cell.length_a   1.000
_cell.length_b   1.000
_cell.length_c   1.000
_cell.angle_alpha   90.00
_cell.angle_beta   90.00
_cell.angle_gamma   90.00
#
_symmetry.space_group_name_H-M   'P 1'
#
loop_
_entity.id
_entity.type
_entity.pdbx_description
1 polymer ?
#
loop_
_entity_poly.entity_id
_entity_poly.type
_entity_poly.pdbx_seq_one_letter_code
_entity_poly.pdbx_strand_id
1 'polypeptide(L)' 'CPCCGNTDQTKMNVARRTCGYIGTQFWNQGRTQEIKERVLHL' A
#
# COMPACT_ATOMS: atom_id res chain seq x y z
N CYS A 1 0.11 -9.80 -5.97
CA CYS A 1 -1.36 -9.93 -6.13
C CYS A 1 -1.82 -11.22 -5.48
N PRO A 2 -2.59 -11.17 -4.38
CA PRO A 2 -3.08 -12.37 -3.71
C PRO A 2 -4.12 -13.17 -4.52
N CYS A 3 -4.71 -12.59 -5.56
CA CYS A 3 -5.65 -13.27 -6.45
C CYS A 3 -4.96 -14.08 -7.57
N CYS A 4 -3.91 -13.53 -8.20
CA CYS A 4 -3.23 -14.16 -9.35
C CYS A 4 -1.74 -14.48 -9.12
N GLY A 5 -1.23 -14.33 -7.90
CA GLY A 5 0.17 -14.62 -7.55
C GLY A 5 1.22 -13.64 -8.08
N ASN A 6 0.83 -12.68 -8.94
CA ASN A 6 1.79 -11.77 -9.58
C ASN A 6 2.58 -10.94 -8.54
N THR A 7 3.91 -10.99 -8.59
CA THR A 7 4.82 -10.23 -7.73
C THR A 7 5.52 -9.07 -8.45
N ASP A 8 5.32 -8.95 -9.77
CA ASP A 8 5.92 -7.91 -10.59
C ASP A 8 5.39 -6.52 -10.22
N GLN A 9 6.30 -5.66 -9.74
CA GLN A 9 5.99 -4.30 -9.29
C GLN A 9 5.62 -3.37 -10.45
N THR A 10 6.13 -3.62 -11.66
CA THR A 10 5.85 -2.78 -12.84
C THR A 10 4.43 -2.97 -13.35
N LYS A 11 3.87 -4.15 -13.10
CA LYS A 11 2.54 -4.56 -13.57
C LYS A 11 1.45 -4.38 -12.50
N MET A 12 1.84 -4.16 -11.24
CA MET A 12 0.91 -4.15 -10.10
C MET A 12 0.61 -2.72 -9.64
N ASN A 13 -0.65 -2.31 -9.82
CA ASN A 13 -1.14 -1.03 -9.30
C ASN A 13 -1.58 -1.20 -7.85
N VAL A 14 -0.87 -0.56 -6.92
CA VAL A 14 -1.22 -0.55 -5.50
C VAL A 14 -1.85 0.80 -5.16
N ALA A 15 -3.17 0.83 -5.11
CA ALA A 15 -3.90 1.99 -4.59
C ALA A 15 -3.97 1.91 -3.06
N ARG A 16 -3.55 2.96 -2.36
CA ARG A 16 -3.73 3.06 -0.90
C ARG A 16 -4.28 4.42 -0.49
N ARG A 17 -5.06 4.43 0.60
CA ARG A 17 -5.65 5.62 1.17
C ARG A 17 -4.82 6.11 2.36
N THR A 18 -4.41 7.37 2.38
CA THR A 18 -3.68 7.98 3.51
C THR A 18 -4.16 9.38 3.75
N CYS A 19 -4.49 9.67 5.01
CA CYS A 19 -5.00 10.97 5.45
C CYS A 19 -6.14 11.50 4.55
N GLY A 20 -7.01 10.61 4.07
CA GLY A 20 -8.13 10.93 3.18
C GLY A 20 -7.88 10.81 1.68
N TYR A 21 -6.62 10.79 1.21
CA TYR A 21 -6.28 10.79 -0.21
C TYR A 21 -5.93 9.40 -0.73
N ILE A 22 -6.35 9.06 -1.95
CA ILE A 22 -5.97 7.81 -2.65
C ILE A 22 -4.73 8.08 -3.51
N GLY A 23 -3.63 7.43 -3.18
CA GLY A 23 -2.39 7.44 -3.97
C GLY A 23 -2.23 6.17 -4.79
N THR A 24 -1.56 6.28 -5.94
CA THR A 24 -1.34 5.19 -6.92
C THR A 24 0.10 4.67 -6.96
N GLN A 25 1.02 5.27 -6.20
CA GLN A 25 2.43 4.87 -6.15
C GLN A 25 2.77 4.08 -4.88
N PHE A 26 3.78 3.21 -5.01
CA PHE A 26 4.42 2.56 -3.87
C PHE A 26 5.09 3.60 -2.96
N TRP A 27 4.94 3.42 -1.66
CA TRP A 27 5.47 4.31 -0.63
C TRP A 27 7.00 4.35 -0.62
N ASN A 28 7.53 5.55 -0.40
CA ASN A 28 8.82 5.76 0.23
C ASN A 28 8.82 5.14 1.65
N GLN A 29 9.96 4.60 2.08
CA GLN A 29 10.12 3.76 3.28
C GLN A 29 9.43 4.32 4.54
N GLY A 30 9.53 5.62 4.79
CA GLY A 30 8.95 6.29 5.96
C GLY A 30 7.42 6.18 6.06
N ARG A 31 6.70 6.26 4.92
CA ARG A 31 5.24 6.16 4.94
C ARG A 31 4.74 4.73 5.13
N THR A 32 5.52 3.73 4.70
CA THR A 32 5.24 2.32 5.01
C THR A 32 5.34 2.07 6.52
N GLN A 33 6.33 2.68 7.18
CA GLN A 33 6.51 2.60 8.63
C GLN A 33 5.31 3.20 9.37
N GLU A 34 4.90 4.41 8.99
CA GLU A 34 3.76 5.13 9.59
C GLU A 34 2.45 4.34 9.50
N ILE A 35 2.20 3.67 8.38
CA ILE A 35 0.99 2.85 8.19
C ILE A 35 1.09 1.54 8.98
N LYS A 36 2.29 0.95 9.11
CA LYS A 36 2.52 -0.27 9.89
C LYS A 36 2.24 -0.07 11.38
N GLU A 37 2.45 1.14 11.89
CA GLU A 37 2.19 1.51 13.28
C GLU A 37 0.70 1.78 13.57
N ARG A 38 -0.16 1.80 12.55
CA ARG A 38 -1.61 1.99 12.76
C ARG A 38 -2.24 0.72 13.32
N VAL A 39 -3.06 0.90 14.35
CA VAL A 39 -3.85 -0.17 14.95
C VAL A 39 -5.02 -0.56 14.06
N LEU A 40 -5.19 -1.87 13.88
CA LEU A 40 -6.33 -2.47 13.20
C LEU A 40 -7.44 -2.71 14.22
N HIS A 41 -8.49 -1.91 14.14
CA HIS A 41 -9.71 -2.09 14.93
C HIS A 41 -10.69 -2.94 14.10
N LEU A 42 -10.53 -4.26 14.16
CA LEU A 42 -11.35 -5.24 13.43
C LEU A 42 -12.67 -5.52 14.16
#